data_AF-A0A0F8TXP3-F1
#
_entry.id   AF-A0A0F8TXP3-F1
#
_cell.length_a   1.000
_cell.length_b   1.000
_cell.length_c   1.000
_cell.angle_alpha   90.00
_cell.angle_beta   90.00
_cell.angle_gamma   90.00
#
_symmetry.space_group_name_H-M   'P 1'
#
loop_
_entity.id
_entity.type
_entity.pdbx_description
1 polymer ?
#
loop_
_entity_poly.entity_id
_entity_poly.type
_entity_poly.pdbx_seq_one_letter_code
_entity_poly.pdbx_strand_id
1 'polypeptide(L)'
;MDRTLPEHQAITAVVPTVPVKCNDQPGRFPLRESTHFVLRLSDKRLEGIMRSVIGISYDFHRPWPFWYFVGKIMSKALFGTEHENQLELLNSARVHNREFILFSNAHRPDSRQQGDKASGRERQIRVVHVECTYPKRGVEMELGWTPAREDVCQLVQHCKRCLLESPLVCVS
;
A
#
# COMPACT_ATOMS: atom_id res chain seq x y z
N MET A 1 5.09 -20.20 0.56
CA MET A 1 3.73 -19.64 0.38
C MET A 1 2.76 -20.81 0.44
N ASP A 2 1.69 -20.66 1.21
CA ASP A 2 0.62 -21.65 1.29
C ASP A 2 -0.46 -21.31 0.25
N ARG A 3 -0.73 -22.28 -0.64
CA ARG A 3 -1.70 -22.10 -1.72
C ARG A 3 -3.13 -22.44 -1.31
N THR A 4 -3.34 -23.08 -0.16
CA THR A 4 -4.67 -23.42 0.33
C THR A 4 -5.33 -22.27 1.08
N LEU A 5 -4.56 -21.23 1.41
CA LEU A 5 -5.06 -20.04 2.09
C LEU A 5 -5.55 -18.97 1.12
N PRO A 6 -6.47 -18.08 1.58
CA PRO A 6 -6.80 -16.85 0.87
C PRO A 6 -5.57 -16.01 0.58
N GLU A 7 -5.60 -15.21 -0.50
CA GLU A 7 -4.41 -14.48 -0.97
C GLU A 7 -3.80 -13.55 0.08
N HIS A 8 -4.63 -12.88 0.87
CA HIS A 8 -4.20 -12.00 1.97
C HIS A 8 -3.55 -12.74 3.16
N GLN A 9 -3.57 -14.08 3.16
CA GLN A 9 -2.99 -14.96 4.18
C GLN A 9 -1.97 -15.97 3.63
N ALA A 10 -1.82 -16.07 2.31
CA ALA A 10 -0.97 -17.08 1.65
C ALA A 10 0.52 -16.95 1.98
N ILE A 11 0.98 -15.76 2.40
CA ILE A 11 2.33 -15.57 2.95
C ILE A 11 2.21 -15.56 4.48
N THR A 12 2.64 -16.66 5.10
CA THR A 12 2.61 -16.89 6.56
C THR A 12 3.89 -16.46 7.28
N ALA A 13 4.83 -15.84 6.56
CA ALA A 13 6.04 -15.31 7.16
C ALA A 13 5.74 -14.18 8.14
N VAL A 14 6.59 -14.02 9.16
CA VAL A 14 6.47 -12.91 10.11
C VAL A 14 6.71 -11.60 9.35
N VAL A 15 5.83 -10.61 9.57
CA VAL A 15 6.01 -9.29 8.95
C VAL A 15 7.18 -8.57 9.62
N PRO A 16 8.22 -8.19 8.86
CA PRO A 16 9.41 -7.53 9.39
C PRO A 16 9.08 -6.17 10.01
N THR A 17 9.87 -5.77 11.00
CA THR A 17 9.91 -4.37 11.46
C THR A 17 10.84 -3.60 10.55
N VAL A 18 10.34 -2.51 9.95
CA VAL A 18 11.07 -1.72 8.96
C VAL A 18 11.13 -0.26 9.43
N PRO A 19 12.32 0.36 9.53
CA PRO A 19 12.43 1.78 9.86
C PRO A 19 11.72 2.65 8.81
N VAL A 20 11.08 3.71 9.27
CA VAL A 20 10.37 4.68 8.43
C VAL A 20 11.09 6.02 8.46
N LYS A 21 11.35 6.57 7.28
CA LYS A 21 11.92 7.89 7.08
C LYS A 21 10.91 8.81 6.39
N CYS A 22 10.71 9.98 6.98
CA CYS A 22 10.01 11.08 6.31
C CYS A 22 10.96 11.72 5.30
N ASN A 23 10.63 11.66 4.02
CA ASN A 23 11.39 12.34 2.97
C ASN A 23 10.87 13.76 2.69
N ASP A 24 9.81 14.18 3.38
CA ASP A 24 9.26 15.54 3.39
C ASP A 24 9.77 16.36 4.59
N GLN A 25 9.63 17.69 4.53
CA GLN A 25 9.96 18.55 5.67
C GLN A 25 9.12 18.14 6.90
N PRO A 26 9.75 17.95 8.08
CA PRO A 26 9.04 17.49 9.26
C PRO A 26 7.90 18.46 9.64
N GLY A 27 6.69 17.93 9.81
CA GLY A 27 5.58 18.61 10.50
C GLY A 27 4.42 19.15 9.67
N ARG A 28 4.41 19.03 8.33
CA ARG A 28 3.32 19.58 7.50
C ARG A 28 2.25 18.58 7.05
N PHE A 29 2.61 17.31 6.86
CA PHE A 29 1.69 16.33 6.28
C PHE A 29 1.20 15.29 7.31
N PRO A 30 -0.12 15.17 7.55
CA PRO A 30 -0.66 14.27 8.56
C PRO A 30 -0.73 12.83 8.04
N LEU A 31 0.41 12.12 8.08
CA LEU A 31 0.56 10.74 7.62
C LEU A 31 -0.53 9.80 8.17
N ARG A 32 -0.80 9.87 9.48
CA ARG A 32 -1.82 9.03 10.15
C ARG A 32 -3.25 9.31 9.67
N GLU A 33 -3.51 10.50 9.16
CA GLU A 33 -4.83 10.90 8.64
C GLU A 33 -4.94 10.70 7.12
N SER A 34 -3.91 10.15 6.48
CA SER A 34 -3.88 9.93 5.04
C SER A 34 -4.85 8.82 4.65
N THR A 35 -5.56 9.01 3.54
CA THR A 35 -6.62 8.09 3.11
C THR A 35 -6.09 7.00 2.20
N HIS A 36 -5.07 7.29 1.40
CA HIS A 36 -4.54 6.36 0.42
C HIS A 36 -3.02 6.36 0.41
N PHE A 37 -2.46 5.20 0.09
CA PHE A 37 -1.03 4.98 0.00
C PHE A 37 -0.72 4.34 -1.35
N VAL A 38 0.20 4.93 -2.10
CA VAL A 38 0.67 4.43 -3.38
C VAL A 38 2.09 3.93 -3.19
N LEU A 39 2.27 2.63 -3.34
CA LEU A 39 3.58 1.99 -3.34
C LEU A 39 4.05 1.80 -4.77
N ARG A 40 5.28 2.24 -5.05
CA ARG A 40 5.94 2.02 -6.35
C ARG A 40 7.16 1.15 -6.19
N LEU A 41 7.14 -0.04 -6.79
CA LEU A 41 8.27 -0.97 -6.76
C LEU A 41 8.66 -1.42 -8.17
N SER A 42 9.96 -1.55 -8.41
CA SER A 42 10.44 -2.27 -9.60
C SER A 42 10.46 -3.78 -9.33
N ASP A 43 10.41 -4.58 -10.39
CA ASP A 43 10.50 -6.05 -10.30
C ASP A 43 11.72 -6.50 -9.48
N LYS A 44 12.88 -5.87 -9.72
CA LYS A 44 14.12 -6.14 -8.98
C LYS A 44 13.97 -5.84 -7.49
N ARG A 45 13.19 -4.83 -7.12
CA ARG A 45 13.00 -4.45 -5.72
C ARG A 45 11.99 -5.35 -5.03
N LEU A 46 10.89 -5.70 -5.69
CA LEU A 46 9.96 -6.72 -5.20
C LEU A 46 10.67 -8.05 -4.96
N GLU A 47 11.38 -8.56 -5.97
CA GLU A 47 12.16 -9.80 -5.82
C GLU A 47 13.20 -9.69 -4.71
N GLY A 48 13.89 -8.54 -4.60
CA GLY A 48 14.84 -8.28 -3.53
C GLY A 48 14.21 -8.34 -2.14
N ILE A 49 13.04 -7.72 -1.95
CA ILE A 49 12.28 -7.74 -0.70
C ILE A 49 11.85 -9.17 -0.38
N MET A 50 11.20 -9.85 -1.31
CA MET A 50 10.69 -11.20 -1.08
C MET A 50 11.83 -12.17 -0.76
N ARG A 51 12.90 -12.14 -1.54
CA ARG A 51 14.01 -13.09 -1.38
C ARG A 51 14.85 -12.79 -0.16
N SER A 52 15.15 -11.52 0.11
CA SER A 52 16.13 -11.15 1.15
C SER A 52 15.50 -10.93 2.52
N VAL A 53 14.22 -10.53 2.57
CA VAL A 53 13.52 -10.22 3.83
C VAL A 53 12.64 -11.38 4.26
N ILE A 54 12.04 -12.09 3.31
CA ILE A 54 11.05 -13.15 3.59
C ILE A 54 11.61 -14.55 3.30
N GLY A 55 12.58 -14.66 2.39
CA GLY A 55 13.15 -15.95 1.96
C GLY A 55 12.32 -16.68 0.91
N ILE A 56 11.47 -15.98 0.16
CA ILE A 56 10.65 -16.55 -0.93
C ILE A 56 10.88 -15.80 -2.24
N SER A 57 10.74 -16.46 -3.38
CA SER A 57 10.77 -15.79 -4.70
C SER A 57 9.42 -15.17 -5.04
N TYR A 58 9.44 -14.03 -5.71
CA TYR A 58 8.25 -13.38 -6.23
C TYR A 58 7.69 -14.17 -7.42
N ASP A 59 6.37 -14.38 -7.43
CA ASP A 59 5.66 -15.03 -8.54
C ASP A 59 4.87 -13.99 -9.32
N PHE A 60 5.38 -13.63 -10.51
CA PHE A 60 4.74 -12.66 -11.39
C PHE A 60 3.39 -13.14 -11.94
N HIS A 61 3.12 -14.43 -11.95
CA HIS A 61 1.82 -14.98 -12.36
C HIS A 61 0.79 -14.94 -11.23
N ARG A 62 1.23 -14.74 -9.99
CA ARG A 62 0.37 -14.63 -8.83
C ARG A 62 0.86 -13.53 -7.88
N PRO A 63 0.75 -12.26 -8.29
CA PRO A 63 1.33 -11.15 -7.54
C PRO A 63 0.50 -10.75 -6.30
N TRP A 64 -0.79 -11.05 -6.24
CA TRP A 64 -1.69 -10.60 -5.17
C TRP A 64 -1.23 -10.94 -3.74
N PRO A 65 -0.84 -12.19 -3.41
CA PRO A 65 -0.32 -12.50 -2.08
C PRO A 65 0.84 -11.61 -1.65
N PHE A 66 1.72 -11.27 -2.60
CA PHE A 66 2.87 -10.42 -2.35
C PHE A 66 2.46 -8.97 -2.13
N TRP A 67 1.48 -8.47 -2.90
CA TRP A 67 0.89 -7.14 -2.70
C TRP A 67 0.24 -7.00 -1.33
N TYR A 68 -0.52 -8.00 -0.89
CA TYR A 68 -1.06 -8.03 0.47
C TYR A 68 0.05 -8.00 1.52
N PHE A 69 1.10 -8.80 1.32
CA PHE A 69 2.20 -8.86 2.28
C PHE A 69 3.00 -7.56 2.37
N VAL A 70 3.31 -6.90 1.24
CA VAL A 70 3.95 -5.56 1.31
C VAL A 70 3.02 -4.51 1.90
N GLY A 71 1.71 -4.63 1.70
CA GLY A 71 0.71 -3.84 2.42
C GLY A 71 0.83 -4.00 3.93
N LYS A 72 0.99 -5.23 4.43
CA LYS A 72 1.22 -5.50 5.86
C LYS A 72 2.53 -4.90 6.38
N ILE A 73 3.63 -5.04 5.62
CA ILE A 73 4.92 -4.40 5.96
C ILE A 73 4.73 -2.89 6.12
N MET A 74 4.11 -2.25 5.13
CA MET A 74 3.84 -0.81 5.18
C MET A 74 2.94 -0.42 6.34
N SER A 75 1.87 -1.17 6.57
CA SER A 75 0.91 -0.89 7.63
C SER A 75 1.57 -0.98 9.00
N LYS A 76 2.33 -2.05 9.25
CA LYS A 76 3.11 -2.22 10.48
C LYS A 76 4.13 -1.11 10.68
N ALA A 77 4.83 -0.70 9.62
CA ALA A 77 5.84 0.33 9.71
C ALA A 77 5.26 1.74 9.96
N LEU A 78 4.15 2.08 9.29
CA LEU A 78 3.55 3.42 9.36
C LEU A 78 2.65 3.61 10.58
N PHE A 79 2.00 2.55 11.06
CA PHE A 79 0.98 2.62 12.12
C PHE A 79 1.34 1.82 13.38
N GLY A 80 2.29 0.89 13.31
CA GLY A 80 2.71 0.03 14.41
C GLY A 80 2.19 -1.41 14.29
N THR A 81 2.73 -2.30 15.12
CA THR A 81 2.47 -3.75 15.09
C THR A 81 0.99 -4.12 15.24
N GLU A 82 0.26 -3.43 16.12
CA GLU A 82 -1.18 -3.66 16.34
C GLU A 82 -2.06 -3.35 15.12
N HIS A 83 -1.49 -2.66 14.13
CA HIS A 83 -2.19 -2.18 12.94
C HIS A 83 -1.62 -2.79 11.64
N GLU A 84 -1.06 -4.00 11.71
CA GLU A 84 -0.50 -4.70 10.54
C GLU A 84 -1.49 -4.87 9.37
N ASN A 85 -2.80 -4.94 9.65
CA ASN A 85 -3.82 -5.13 8.62
C ASN A 85 -4.62 -3.84 8.31
N GLN A 86 -4.15 -2.67 8.72
CA GLN A 86 -4.86 -1.39 8.53
C GLN A 86 -4.87 -0.91 7.07
N LEU A 87 -3.88 -1.27 6.26
CA LEU A 87 -3.88 -0.98 4.83
C LEU A 87 -4.56 -2.09 4.03
N GLU A 88 -5.62 -1.73 3.31
CA GLU A 88 -6.37 -2.63 2.44
C GLU A 88 -5.97 -2.41 0.98
N LEU A 89 -5.70 -3.50 0.26
CA LEU A 89 -5.40 -3.44 -1.17
C LEU A 89 -6.65 -2.97 -1.94
N LEU A 90 -6.53 -1.84 -2.64
CA LEU A 90 -7.63 -1.23 -3.38
C LEU A 90 -7.50 -1.45 -4.89
N ASN A 91 -6.31 -1.22 -5.45
CA ASN A 91 -6.04 -1.43 -6.86
C ASN A 91 -4.53 -1.64 -7.11
N SER A 92 -4.18 -2.11 -8.29
CA SER A 92 -2.80 -2.29 -8.73
C SER A 92 -2.70 -2.05 -10.24
N ALA A 93 -1.58 -1.50 -10.69
CA ALA A 93 -1.26 -1.40 -12.10
C ALA A 93 0.20 -1.77 -12.35
N ARG A 94 0.45 -2.45 -13.47
CA ARG A 94 1.80 -2.75 -13.94
C ARG A 94 2.12 -1.88 -15.14
N VAL A 95 3.22 -1.13 -15.06
CA VAL A 95 3.75 -0.33 -16.17
C VAL A 95 5.20 -0.71 -16.38
N HIS A 96 5.46 -1.37 -17.52
CA HIS A 96 6.75 -1.97 -17.84
C HIS A 96 7.27 -2.91 -16.73
N ASN A 97 8.36 -2.53 -16.05
CA ASN A 97 9.02 -3.30 -15.00
C ASN A 97 8.74 -2.76 -13.59
N ARG A 98 7.60 -2.06 -13.44
CA ARG A 98 7.18 -1.44 -12.19
C ARG A 98 5.72 -1.78 -11.88
N GLU A 99 5.48 -2.00 -10.60
CA GLU A 99 4.15 -2.16 -10.04
C GLU A 99 3.81 -0.94 -9.18
N PHE A 100 2.59 -0.47 -9.38
CA PHE A 100 1.97 0.61 -8.64
C PHE A 100 0.82 -0.02 -7.85
N ILE A 101 0.94 -0.03 -6.54
CA ILE A 101 -0.01 -0.72 -5.67
C ILE A 101 -0.68 0.35 -4.81
N LEU A 102 -2.00 0.43 -4.90
CA LEU A 102 -2.82 1.40 -4.21
C LEU A 102 -3.50 0.73 -3.02
N PHE A 103 -3.31 1.32 -1.85
CA PHE A 103 -3.96 0.91 -0.62
C PHE A 103 -4.90 1.99 -0.10
N SER A 104 -6.03 1.59 0.47
CA SER A 104 -6.88 2.41 1.33
C SER A 104 -6.52 2.19 2.80
N ASN A 105 -6.78 3.21 3.62
CA ASN A 105 -6.56 3.15 5.06
C ASN A 105 -7.87 2.81 5.79
N ALA A 106 -8.00 1.57 6.26
CA ALA A 106 -9.22 1.02 6.87
C ALA A 106 -9.57 1.60 8.24
N HIS A 107 -8.60 2.16 8.97
CA HIS A 107 -8.86 2.81 10.27
C HIS A 107 -9.53 4.19 10.09
N ARG A 108 -9.78 4.62 8.85
CA ARG A 108 -10.84 5.59 8.59
C ARG A 108 -12.12 4.82 8.29
N PRO A 109 -13.23 5.12 8.98
CA PRO A 109 -14.54 4.67 8.52
C PRO A 109 -14.79 5.28 7.15
N ASP A 110 -14.48 4.53 6.09
CA ASP A 110 -15.12 4.69 4.81
C ASP A 110 -16.58 4.31 5.05
N SER A 111 -17.42 5.32 5.29
CA SER A 111 -18.69 5.62 4.62
C SER A 111 -19.61 4.48 4.13
N ARG A 112 -19.47 3.24 4.59
CA ARG A 112 -20.43 2.16 4.33
C ARG A 112 -21.56 2.12 5.36
N GLN A 113 -21.44 2.88 6.46
CA GLN A 113 -22.45 2.90 7.53
C GLN A 113 -22.77 4.28 8.12
N GLN A 114 -22.53 5.38 7.41
CA GLN A 114 -22.98 6.67 7.90
C GLN A 114 -23.78 7.40 6.83
N GLY A 115 -25.06 7.03 6.76
CA GLY A 115 -26.09 7.91 6.25
C GLY A 115 -26.25 9.07 7.23
N ASP A 116 -25.32 10.02 7.23
CA ASP A 116 -25.54 11.30 7.87
C ASP A 116 -25.10 12.44 6.95
N LYS A 117 -26.08 13.30 6.69
CA LYS A 117 -25.95 14.65 6.17
C LYS A 117 -25.04 15.45 7.11
N ALA A 118 -23.72 15.38 6.93
CA ALA A 118 -22.78 16.21 7.67
C ALA A 118 -21.81 16.91 6.71
N SER A 119 -22.24 18.08 6.24
CA SER A 119 -21.50 19.09 5.46
C SER A 119 -20.99 18.64 4.09
N GLY A 120 -21.36 19.38 3.04
CA GLY A 120 -20.93 19.18 1.65
C GLY A 120 -19.44 19.41 1.36
N ARG A 121 -18.55 19.08 2.29
CA ARG A 121 -17.12 18.94 2.01
C ARG A 121 -16.86 17.48 1.71
N GLU A 122 -16.79 17.17 0.42
CA GLU A 122 -16.12 15.97 -0.09
C GLU A 122 -14.80 15.80 0.69
N ARG A 123 -14.68 14.71 1.47
CA ARG A 123 -13.51 14.52 2.35
C ARG A 123 -12.26 14.50 1.47
N GLN A 124 -11.40 15.51 1.66
CA GLN A 124 -10.19 15.70 0.87
C GLN A 124 -9.35 14.42 0.85
N ILE A 125 -9.12 13.87 -0.34
CA ILE A 125 -8.21 12.75 -0.53
C ILE A 125 -6.80 13.21 -0.18
N ARG A 126 -6.13 12.47 0.71
CA ARG A 126 -4.74 12.68 1.10
C ARG A 126 -3.98 11.42 0.72
N VAL A 127 -3.19 11.52 -0.34
CA VAL A 127 -2.42 10.40 -0.87
C VAL A 127 -0.97 10.54 -0.44
N VAL A 128 -0.41 9.43 0.03
CA VAL A 128 1.01 9.30 0.34
C VAL A 128 1.66 8.43 -0.72
N HIS A 129 2.78 8.88 -1.26
CA HIS A 129 3.64 8.04 -2.07
C HIS A 129 4.70 7.40 -1.17
N VAL A 130 4.82 6.08 -1.25
CA VAL A 130 5.74 5.28 -0.44
C VAL A 130 6.76 4.61 -1.34
N GLU A 131 8.01 4.65 -0.92
CA GLU A 131 9.13 4.00 -1.59
C GLU A 131 9.90 3.14 -0.60
N CYS A 132 10.30 1.95 -1.03
CA CYS A 132 11.21 1.09 -0.26
C CYS A 132 12.64 1.31 -0.75
N THR A 133 13.62 1.35 0.15
CA THR A 133 15.03 1.21 -0.23
C THR A 133 15.30 -0.20 -0.74
N TYR A 134 16.35 -0.37 -1.56
CA TYR A 134 16.72 -1.70 -2.05
C TYR A 134 17.38 -2.49 -0.92
N PRO A 135 16.86 -3.68 -0.55
CA PRO A 135 17.53 -4.53 0.43
C PRO A 135 18.84 -5.03 -0.18
N LYS A 136 19.97 -4.47 0.24
CA LYS A 136 21.31 -5.01 -0.06
C LYS A 136 21.70 -5.97 1.05
N ARG A 137 22.57 -6.95 0.77
CA ARG A 137 23.14 -7.81 1.82
C ARG A 137 23.75 -6.92 2.92
N GLY A 138 23.27 -7.11 4.15
CA GLY A 138 23.74 -6.37 5.33
C GLY A 138 23.16 -4.95 5.49
N VAL A 139 22.25 -4.50 4.62
CA VAL A 139 21.55 -3.23 4.77
C VAL A 139 20.08 -3.51 5.02
N GLU A 140 19.58 -3.05 6.17
CA GLU A 140 18.17 -3.16 6.50
C GLU A 140 17.32 -2.39 5.48
N MET A 141 16.17 -2.97 5.13
CA MET A 141 15.17 -2.28 4.33
C MET A 141 14.68 -1.04 5.10
N GLU A 142 14.38 0.05 4.40
CA GLU A 142 13.79 1.26 4.95
C GLU A 142 12.60 1.68 4.07
N LEU A 143 11.57 2.26 4.70
CA LEU A 143 10.43 2.88 4.04
C LEU A 143 10.56 4.39 4.07
N GLY A 144 10.66 5.00 2.89
CA GLY A 144 10.55 6.44 2.69
C GLY A 144 9.13 6.80 2.27
N TRP A 145 8.62 7.94 2.74
CA TRP A 145 7.34 8.46 2.26
C TRP A 145 7.37 9.96 2.00
N THR A 146 6.54 10.40 1.05
CA THR A 146 6.27 11.80 0.74
C THR A 146 4.78 12.01 0.46
N PRO A 147 4.23 13.23 0.60
CA PRO A 147 2.97 13.57 -0.03
C PRO A 147 2.99 13.21 -1.51
N ALA A 148 1.89 12.65 -2.02
CA ALA A 148 1.79 12.38 -3.44
C ALA A 148 1.67 13.69 -4.23
N ARG A 149 2.10 13.66 -5.48
CA ARG A 149 1.92 14.77 -6.42
C ARG A 149 0.45 14.85 -6.86
N GLU A 150 0.05 16.02 -7.34
CA GLU A 150 -1.34 16.31 -7.72
C GLU A 150 -1.89 15.35 -8.79
N ASP A 151 -1.07 14.97 -9.76
CA ASP A 151 -1.40 13.98 -10.80
C ASP A 151 -1.75 12.61 -10.22
N VAL A 152 -0.99 12.15 -9.22
CA VAL A 152 -1.27 10.90 -8.50
C VAL A 152 -2.55 11.03 -7.67
N CYS A 153 -2.78 12.18 -7.02
CA CYS A 153 -4.03 12.43 -6.30
C CYS A 153 -5.25 12.35 -7.22
N GLN A 154 -5.19 12.95 -8.42
CA GLN A 154 -6.26 12.90 -9.42
C GLN A 154 -6.52 11.47 -9.91
N LEU A 155 -5.46 10.68 -10.13
CA LEU A 155 -5.59 9.27 -10.52
C LEU A 155 -6.30 8.46 -9.42
N VAL A 156 -5.92 8.64 -8.16
CA VAL A 156 -6.57 7.95 -7.02
C VAL A 156 -8.05 8.36 -6.90
N GLN A 157 -8.37 9.64 -7.08
CA GLN A 157 -9.77 10.11 -7.12
C GLN A 157 -10.56 9.45 -8.25
N HIS A 158 -9.98 9.33 -9.45
CA HIS A 158 -10.61 8.65 -10.57
C HIS A 158 -10.84 7.16 -10.27
N CYS A 159 -9.81 6.44 -9.80
CA CYS A 159 -9.92 5.03 -9.40
C CYS A 159 -11.03 4.83 -8.36
N LYS A 160 -11.11 5.69 -7.34
CA LYS A 160 -12.15 5.61 -6.32
C LYS A 160 -13.56 5.77 -6.93
N ARG A 161 -13.75 6.71 -7.85
CA ARG A 161 -15.05 6.89 -8.54
C ARG A 161 -15.42 5.66 -9.36
N CYS A 162 -14.49 5.15 -10.17
CA CYS A 162 -14.74 3.96 -10.99
C CYS A 162 -15.09 2.72 -10.14
N LEU A 163 -14.42 2.52 -9.00
CA LEU A 163 -14.71 1.40 -8.09
C LEU A 163 -16.08 1.53 -7.40
N LEU A 164 -16.55 2.76 -7.14
CA LEU A 164 -17.89 3.01 -6.58
C LEU A 164 -18.99 2.86 -7.63
N GLU A 165 -18.73 3.21 -8.88
CA GLU A 165 -19.68 3.15 -10.00
C GLU A 165 -19.72 1.78 -10.68
N SER A 166 -18.68 0.94 -10.51
CA SER A 166 -18.58 -0.40 -11.10
C SER A 166 -17.65 -1.30 -10.28
N PRO A 167 -18.14 -1.94 -9.20
CA PRO A 167 -17.33 -2.79 -8.32
C PRO A 167 -16.78 -4.08 -8.95
N LEU A 168 -16.94 -4.28 -10.27
CA LEU A 168 -16.62 -5.54 -10.97
C LEU A 168 -15.62 -5.41 -12.13
N VAL A 169 -15.02 -4.25 -12.38
CA VAL A 169 -14.12 -4.10 -13.55
C VAL A 169 -12.86 -3.34 -13.19
N CYS A 170 -11.90 -4.01 -12.55
CA CYS A 170 -10.48 -3.67 -12.63
C CYS A 170 -9.64 -4.87 -12.15
N VAL A 171 -9.64 -5.94 -12.95
CA VAL A 171 -8.57 -6.93 -12.94
C VAL A 171 -8.10 -7.04 -14.39
N SER A 172 -6.93 -6.51 -14.67
CA SER A 172 -6.20 -6.71 -15.93
C SER A 172 -4.71 -6.73 -15.63
#